data_AF-A0A950H9I1-F1
#
_entry.id   AF-A0A950H9I1-F1
#
_cell.length_a   1.000
_cell.length_b   1.000
_cell.length_c   1.000
_cell.angle_alpha   90.00
_cell.angle_beta   90.00
_cell.angle_gamma   90.00
#
_symmetry.space_group_name_H-M   'P 1'
#
loop_
_entity.id
_entity.type
_entity.pdbx_description
1 polymer ?
#
loop_
_entity_poly.entity_id
_entity_poly.type
_entity_poly.pdbx_seq_one_letter_code
_entity_poly.pdbx_strand_id
1 'polypeptide(L)'
;MIDTKFDLVAADLSTADTSIIVDLALEGAVPRPIRRAKIVCTIGPASNTEGAMRDLMRLGMDVARLNFSHGTHAQHARHIARLRRVARREERTICVLGDLQGPKIRTGRLKGHAPIRLTTGSRIRLTPREVAGTEEVISTSFPGLTGEVEPGSKILLSDGLIELRVSRIQGDDVECEVITGGLLGEQQGMNLPGALVSLPSLTDKDRADLQFGIKHGVDLVALSFVRSAADVHALKDLIRDLGGDAQVVAKLE
;
A
#
# COMPACT_ATOMS: atom_id res chain seq x y z
N MET A 1 -3.78 -25.21 -49.03
CA MET A 1 -3.04 -24.30 -49.93
C MET A 1 -4.07 -23.37 -50.54
N ILE A 2 -4.22 -22.19 -49.97
CA ILE A 2 -5.01 -21.12 -50.59
C ILE A 2 -3.99 -20.22 -51.25
N ASP A 3 -3.91 -20.38 -52.56
CA ASP A 3 -3.10 -19.61 -53.48
C ASP A 3 -3.79 -18.25 -53.66
N THR A 4 -3.11 -17.16 -53.35
CA THR A 4 -3.65 -15.81 -53.62
C THR A 4 -2.62 -15.05 -54.43
N LYS A 5 -2.87 -15.00 -55.74
CA LYS A 5 -2.15 -14.18 -56.71
C LYS A 5 -2.22 -12.71 -56.31
N PHE A 6 -1.07 -12.04 -56.28
CA PHE A 6 -0.98 -10.58 -56.27
C PHE A 6 -1.07 -10.08 -57.71
N ASP A 7 -2.18 -9.43 -58.07
CA ASP A 7 -2.23 -8.59 -59.28
C ASP A 7 -1.78 -7.17 -58.89
N LEU A 8 -0.61 -6.77 -59.38
CA LEU A 8 -0.15 -5.38 -59.35
C LEU A 8 -0.94 -4.60 -60.39
N VAL A 9 -1.86 -3.74 -59.94
CA VAL A 9 -2.39 -2.66 -60.79
C VAL A 9 -1.48 -1.46 -60.60
N ALA A 10 -0.73 -1.14 -61.64
CA ALA A 10 -0.01 0.13 -61.77
C ALA A 10 -1.04 1.27 -61.81
N ALA A 11 -0.96 2.19 -60.85
CA ALA A 11 -1.68 3.45 -60.90
C ALA A 11 -0.70 4.57 -61.23
N ASP A 12 -1.05 5.30 -62.29
CA ASP A 12 -0.30 6.36 -62.94
C ASP A 12 -0.11 7.57 -62.00
N LEU A 13 1.13 8.06 -61.94
CA LEU A 13 1.58 9.17 -61.11
C LEU A 13 1.42 10.48 -61.89
N SER A 14 0.31 11.18 -61.73
CA SER A 14 0.26 12.61 -62.04
C SER A 14 -0.77 13.37 -61.21
N THR A 15 -0.30 14.01 -60.14
CA THR A 15 -0.52 15.42 -59.75
C THR A 15 -0.08 15.60 -58.29
N ALA A 16 0.54 16.75 -58.04
CA ALA A 16 1.49 16.98 -56.96
C ALA A 16 0.90 17.07 -55.54
N ASP A 17 1.75 16.68 -54.58
CA ASP A 17 1.74 17.01 -53.15
C ASP A 17 0.48 16.73 -52.33
N THR A 18 0.33 15.46 -51.92
CA THR A 18 -0.13 15.14 -50.57
C THR A 18 0.55 13.83 -50.17
N SER A 19 1.34 13.84 -49.09
CA SER A 19 1.92 12.64 -48.51
C SER A 19 0.81 11.70 -48.05
N ILE A 20 0.44 10.75 -48.91
CA ILE A 20 -0.48 9.66 -48.60
C ILE A 20 0.23 8.77 -47.58
N ILE A 21 -0.11 8.98 -46.30
CA ILE A 21 0.01 7.95 -45.29
C ILE A 21 -0.97 6.87 -45.73
N VAL A 22 -0.45 5.77 -46.27
CA VAL A 22 -1.23 4.56 -46.51
C VAL A 22 -1.58 4.00 -45.13
N ASP A 23 -2.68 4.51 -44.60
CA ASP A 23 -3.44 3.92 -43.52
C ASP A 23 -3.98 2.60 -44.09
N LEU A 24 -3.21 1.52 -43.93
CA LEU A 24 -3.73 0.16 -44.08
C LEU A 24 -4.65 -0.10 -42.88
N ALA A 25 -5.81 0.55 -42.95
CA ALA A 25 -6.94 0.32 -42.12
C ALA A 25 -7.29 -1.16 -42.22
N LEU A 26 -7.03 -1.89 -41.15
CA LEU A 26 -7.84 -3.05 -40.81
C LEU A 26 -9.28 -2.55 -40.69
N GLU A 27 -10.03 -2.62 -41.79
CA GLU A 27 -11.47 -2.40 -41.81
C GLU A 27 -12.11 -3.24 -40.69
N GLY A 28 -12.62 -2.57 -39.66
CA GLY A 28 -13.31 -3.21 -38.53
C GLY A 28 -12.66 -3.02 -37.14
N ALA A 29 -11.50 -2.37 -37.01
CA ALA A 29 -10.97 -2.04 -35.69
C ALA A 29 -11.74 -0.86 -35.07
N VAL A 30 -12.79 -1.14 -34.30
CA VAL A 30 -13.41 -0.16 -33.41
C VAL A 30 -12.29 0.45 -32.54
N PRO A 31 -12.07 1.78 -32.56
CA PRO A 31 -11.05 2.39 -31.72
C PRO A 31 -11.34 1.99 -30.27
N ARG A 32 -10.41 1.25 -29.66
CA ARG A 32 -10.58 0.81 -28.27
C ARG A 32 -10.75 2.07 -27.43
N PRO A 33 -11.86 2.22 -26.68
CA PRO A 33 -12.09 3.41 -25.91
C PRO A 33 -10.90 3.64 -24.98
N ILE A 34 -10.30 4.83 -25.06
CA ILE A 34 -9.17 5.19 -24.21
C ILE A 34 -9.64 5.12 -22.76
N ARG A 35 -9.03 4.22 -21.98
CA ARG A 35 -9.34 4.05 -20.57
C ARG A 35 -9.01 5.35 -19.82
N ARG A 36 -10.04 5.96 -19.22
CA ARG A 36 -9.91 7.20 -18.43
C ARG A 36 -9.45 6.93 -16.99
N ALA A 37 -10.07 5.95 -16.33
CA ALA A 37 -9.79 5.61 -14.93
C ALA A 37 -8.44 4.89 -14.80
N LYS A 38 -7.53 5.40 -13.96
CA LYS A 38 -6.17 4.86 -13.76
C LYS A 38 -6.14 3.62 -12.85
N ILE A 39 -5.19 2.71 -13.08
CA ILE A 39 -5.04 1.45 -12.35
C ILE A 39 -3.78 1.51 -11.48
N VAL A 40 -3.97 1.31 -10.18
CA VAL A 40 -2.90 1.18 -9.18
C VAL A 40 -2.68 -0.29 -8.86
N CYS A 41 -1.45 -0.79 -8.98
CA CYS A 41 -1.10 -2.15 -8.59
C CYS A 41 -0.03 -2.12 -7.48
N THR A 42 -0.21 -2.94 -6.45
CA THR A 42 0.80 -3.07 -5.39
C THR A 42 1.88 -4.07 -5.85
N ILE A 43 3.14 -3.66 -5.79
CA ILE A 43 4.27 -4.50 -6.15
C ILE A 43 4.75 -5.28 -4.93
N GLY A 44 4.83 -6.60 -5.06
CA GLY A 44 5.25 -7.50 -3.99
C GLY A 44 5.89 -8.78 -4.54
N PRO A 45 6.07 -9.82 -3.71
CA PRO A 45 6.72 -11.06 -4.11
C PRO A 45 6.16 -11.70 -5.39
N ALA A 46 4.84 -11.63 -5.59
CA ALA A 46 4.16 -12.19 -6.76
C ALA A 46 4.35 -11.37 -8.06
N SER A 47 4.76 -10.11 -7.96
CA SER A 47 4.78 -9.16 -9.08
C SER A 47 6.12 -8.43 -9.23
N ASN A 48 7.17 -8.90 -8.54
CA ASN A 48 8.43 -8.18 -8.54
C ASN A 48 9.29 -8.42 -9.76
N THR A 49 9.07 -9.46 -10.58
CA THR A 49 9.93 -9.82 -11.73
C THR A 49 9.77 -8.88 -12.93
N GLU A 50 10.75 -8.87 -13.84
CA GLU A 50 10.68 -7.99 -15.02
C GLU A 50 9.53 -8.38 -15.96
N GLY A 51 9.31 -9.68 -16.16
CA GLY A 51 8.19 -10.21 -16.94
C GLY A 51 6.84 -9.82 -16.33
N ALA A 52 6.65 -10.06 -15.03
CA ALA A 52 5.40 -9.72 -14.36
C ALA A 52 5.10 -8.21 -14.42
N MET A 53 6.10 -7.34 -14.19
CA MET A 53 5.91 -5.89 -14.31
C MET A 53 5.54 -5.46 -15.73
N ARG A 54 6.14 -6.09 -16.75
CA ARG A 54 5.82 -5.84 -18.16
C ARG A 54 4.38 -6.22 -18.46
N ASP A 55 3.97 -7.41 -18.03
CA ASP A 55 2.61 -7.89 -18.24
C ASP A 55 1.60 -6.98 -17.54
N LEU A 56 1.85 -6.59 -16.29
CA LEU A 56 1.01 -5.62 -15.57
C LEU A 56 0.89 -4.29 -16.32
N MET A 57 1.99 -3.75 -16.86
CA MET A 57 1.94 -2.51 -17.66
C MET A 57 1.12 -2.71 -18.94
N ARG A 58 1.32 -3.81 -19.67
CA ARG A 58 0.56 -4.12 -20.91
C ARG A 58 -0.93 -4.31 -20.63
N LEU A 59 -1.26 -4.93 -19.50
CA LEU A 59 -2.64 -5.11 -19.01
C LEU A 59 -3.27 -3.82 -18.45
N GLY A 60 -2.48 -2.77 -18.24
CA GLY A 60 -2.99 -1.41 -18.00
C GLY A 60 -2.61 -0.77 -16.68
N MET A 61 -1.65 -1.30 -15.92
CA MET A 61 -1.11 -0.63 -14.72
C MET A 61 -0.54 0.75 -15.08
N ASP A 62 -1.01 1.80 -14.39
CA ASP A 62 -0.51 3.18 -14.53
C ASP A 62 0.31 3.64 -13.31
N VAL A 63 0.02 3.07 -12.13
CA VAL A 63 0.69 3.40 -10.87
C VAL A 63 1.17 2.12 -10.20
N ALA A 64 2.45 2.06 -9.86
CA ALA A 64 3.04 1.01 -9.04
C ALA A 64 3.13 1.50 -7.59
N ARG A 65 2.32 0.90 -6.71
CA ARG A 65 2.36 1.14 -5.26
C ARG A 65 3.42 0.28 -4.61
N LEU A 66 4.32 0.91 -3.87
CA LEU A 66 5.30 0.27 -2.99
C LEU A 66 4.86 0.47 -1.55
N ASN A 67 4.39 -0.60 -0.92
CA ASN A 67 3.96 -0.56 0.48
C ASN A 67 5.19 -0.68 1.41
N PHE A 68 5.56 0.41 2.07
CA PHE A 68 6.73 0.44 2.95
C PHE A 68 6.49 -0.19 4.34
N SER A 69 5.27 -0.67 4.61
CA SER A 69 5.03 -1.58 5.73
C SER A 69 5.72 -2.92 5.59
N HIS A 70 6.14 -3.29 4.37
CA HIS A 70 6.78 -4.57 4.07
C HIS A 70 8.01 -4.37 3.20
N GLY A 71 8.95 -5.32 3.30
CA GLY A 71 10.18 -5.30 2.54
C GLY A 71 11.19 -4.26 3.01
N THR A 72 12.39 -4.33 2.45
CA THR A 72 13.51 -3.44 2.79
C THR A 72 13.71 -2.36 1.73
N HIS A 73 14.36 -1.26 2.10
CA HIS A 73 14.77 -0.22 1.13
C HIS A 73 15.56 -0.81 -0.04
N ALA A 74 16.44 -1.78 0.21
CA ALA A 74 17.19 -2.46 -0.86
C ALA A 74 16.28 -3.23 -1.84
N GLN A 75 15.21 -3.85 -1.35
CA GLN A 75 14.21 -4.50 -2.21
C GLN A 75 13.43 -3.47 -3.02
N HIS A 76 12.94 -2.41 -2.37
CA HIS A 76 12.18 -1.35 -3.04
C HIS A 76 13.02 -0.60 -4.09
N ALA A 77 14.31 -0.35 -3.83
CA ALA A 77 15.21 0.26 -4.81
C ALA A 77 15.32 -0.59 -6.09
N ARG A 78 15.41 -1.92 -5.94
CA ARG A 78 15.39 -2.85 -7.07
C ARG A 78 14.05 -2.81 -7.80
N HIS A 79 12.94 -2.71 -7.09
CA HIS A 79 11.61 -2.60 -7.71
C HIS A 79 11.49 -1.30 -8.53
N ILE A 80 11.87 -0.14 -7.97
CA ILE A 80 11.83 1.15 -8.67
C ILE A 80 12.69 1.11 -9.93
N ALA A 81 13.94 0.66 -9.82
CA ALA A 81 14.85 0.58 -10.96
C ALA A 81 14.31 -0.34 -12.07
N ARG A 82 13.69 -1.47 -11.69
CA ARG A 82 13.07 -2.42 -12.62
C ARG A 82 11.83 -1.84 -13.29
N LEU A 83 10.92 -1.23 -12.52
CA LEU A 83 9.72 -0.55 -13.04
C LEU A 83 10.10 0.50 -14.08
N ARG A 84 11.03 1.41 -13.76
CA ARG A 84 11.47 2.47 -14.69
C ARG A 84 12.14 1.87 -15.94
N ARG A 85 12.92 0.80 -15.81
CA ARG A 85 13.53 0.11 -16.96
C ARG A 85 12.48 -0.53 -17.87
N VAL A 86 11.50 -1.24 -17.31
CA VAL A 86 10.40 -1.86 -18.08
C VAL A 86 9.57 -0.79 -18.77
N ALA A 87 9.20 0.27 -18.05
CA ALA A 87 8.44 1.38 -18.60
C ALA A 87 9.13 2.02 -19.81
N ARG A 88 10.45 2.26 -19.74
CA ARG A 88 11.24 2.74 -20.89
C ARG A 88 11.21 1.77 -22.08
N ARG A 89 11.32 0.46 -21.84
CA ARG A 89 11.30 -0.57 -22.91
C ARG A 89 9.93 -0.73 -23.56
N GLU A 90 8.86 -0.47 -22.82
CA GLU A 90 7.48 -0.55 -23.27
C GLU A 90 6.94 0.80 -23.77
N GLU A 91 7.80 1.82 -23.82
CA GLU A 91 7.44 3.20 -24.22
C GLU A 91 6.22 3.74 -23.46
N ARG A 92 6.16 3.42 -22.15
CA ARG A 92 5.07 3.80 -21.26
C ARG A 92 5.59 4.65 -20.12
N THR A 93 4.71 5.52 -19.62
CA THR A 93 4.93 6.20 -18.35
C THR A 93 4.39 5.33 -17.22
N ILE A 94 5.11 5.26 -16.10
CA ILE A 94 4.67 4.59 -14.87
C ILE A 94 4.84 5.57 -13.72
N CYS A 95 3.79 5.78 -12.94
CA CYS A 95 3.87 6.50 -11.68
C CYS A 95 4.31 5.53 -10.57
N VAL A 96 5.22 5.94 -9.69
CA VAL A 96 5.64 5.18 -8.51
C VAL A 96 5.09 5.87 -7.27
N LEU A 97 4.25 5.16 -6.52
CA LEU A 97 3.65 5.61 -5.27
C LEU A 97 4.36 4.94 -4.08
N GLY A 98 5.06 5.71 -3.27
CA GLY A 98 5.55 5.25 -1.96
C GLY A 98 4.45 5.37 -0.91
N ASP A 99 4.00 4.25 -0.34
CA ASP A 99 2.94 4.23 0.68
C ASP A 99 3.57 4.06 2.07
N LEU A 100 3.56 5.14 2.84
CA LEU A 100 4.09 5.21 4.20
C LEU A 100 3.22 4.37 5.14
N GLN A 101 3.86 3.74 6.12
CA GLN A 101 3.17 2.87 7.05
C GLN A 101 2.24 3.66 7.97
N GLY A 102 2.68 4.83 8.43
CA GLY A 102 2.00 5.62 9.45
C GLY A 102 2.01 4.94 10.82
N PRO A 103 1.33 5.53 11.81
CA PRO A 103 1.31 5.05 13.19
C PRO A 103 0.41 3.83 13.41
N LYS A 104 0.57 2.77 12.60
CA LYS A 104 -0.25 1.55 12.73
C LYS A 104 0.05 0.83 14.04
N ILE A 105 -0.92 0.77 14.93
CA ILE A 105 -0.84 -0.03 16.16
C ILE A 105 -0.92 -1.51 15.78
N ARG A 106 -0.06 -2.33 16.37
CA ARG A 106 0.01 -3.77 16.10
C ARG A 106 0.12 -4.57 17.38
N THR A 107 -0.33 -5.83 17.31
CA THR A 107 0.03 -6.84 18.31
C THR A 107 1.50 -7.24 18.17
N GLY A 108 2.08 -7.83 19.21
CA GLY A 108 3.45 -8.33 19.18
C GLY A 108 3.58 -9.71 18.54
N ARG A 109 4.70 -10.36 18.86
CA ARG A 109 5.00 -11.76 18.50
C ARG A 109 4.20 -12.71 19.37
N LEU A 110 3.87 -13.88 18.82
CA LEU A 110 3.12 -14.92 19.53
C LEU A 110 4.06 -16.03 20.00
N LYS A 111 3.70 -16.71 21.09
CA LYS A 111 4.45 -17.84 21.63
C LYS A 111 4.58 -18.92 20.56
N GLY A 112 5.83 -19.31 20.27
CA GLY A 112 6.13 -20.31 19.26
C GLY A 112 5.93 -19.86 17.81
N HIS A 113 5.74 -18.55 17.54
CA HIS A 113 5.49 -18.00 16.20
C HIS A 113 4.29 -18.65 15.48
N ALA A 114 3.34 -19.18 16.26
CA ALA A 114 2.14 -19.83 15.75
C ALA A 114 0.90 -18.97 16.06
N PRO A 115 -0.11 -18.95 15.17
CA PRO A 115 -1.37 -18.29 15.47
C PRO A 115 -2.04 -18.88 16.70
N ILE A 116 -2.66 -18.03 17.53
CA ILE A 116 -3.40 -18.43 18.74
C ILE A 116 -4.91 -18.28 18.51
N ARG A 117 -5.71 -19.11 19.18
CA ARG A 117 -7.18 -19.01 19.12
C ARG A 117 -7.70 -18.21 20.31
N LEU A 118 -8.31 -17.07 20.04
CA LEU A 118 -9.06 -16.31 21.04
C LEU A 118 -10.51 -16.81 21.07
N THR A 119 -11.00 -17.16 22.25
CA THR A 119 -12.34 -17.75 22.44
C THR A 119 -13.31 -16.67 22.91
N THR A 120 -14.48 -16.56 22.28
CA THR A 120 -15.53 -15.63 22.71
C THR A 120 -15.90 -15.86 24.18
N GLY A 121 -16.01 -14.79 24.95
CA GLY A 121 -16.29 -14.78 26.39
C GLY A 121 -15.06 -14.97 27.28
N SER A 122 -13.88 -15.29 26.71
CA SER A 122 -12.65 -15.38 27.50
C SER A 122 -12.10 -14.00 27.85
N ARG A 123 -11.23 -13.95 28.87
CA ARG A 123 -10.48 -12.74 29.23
C ARG A 123 -9.11 -12.75 28.60
N ILE A 124 -8.63 -11.56 28.25
CA ILE A 124 -7.28 -11.36 27.71
C ILE A 124 -6.70 -10.04 28.19
N ARG A 125 -5.38 -9.98 28.33
CA ARG A 125 -4.65 -8.78 28.73
C ARG A 125 -3.84 -8.22 27.57
N LEU A 126 -4.00 -6.95 27.26
CA LEU A 126 -3.10 -6.21 26.36
C LEU A 126 -2.03 -5.50 27.21
N THR A 127 -0.77 -5.60 26.81
CA THR A 127 0.35 -5.04 27.59
C THR A 127 1.37 -4.36 26.67
N PRO A 128 2.01 -3.25 27.08
CA PRO A 128 3.09 -2.65 26.31
C PRO A 128 4.43 -3.37 26.48
N ARG A 129 4.51 -4.30 27.45
CA ARG A 129 5.72 -5.08 27.70
C ARG A 129 5.97 -6.05 26.54
N GLU A 130 7.23 -6.19 26.15
CA GLU A 130 7.62 -7.15 25.12
C GLU A 130 7.56 -8.58 25.66
N VAL A 131 6.40 -9.22 25.51
CA VAL A 131 6.16 -10.62 25.87
C VAL A 131 5.66 -11.40 24.66
N ALA A 132 6.02 -12.68 24.60
CA ALA A 132 5.47 -13.60 23.60
C ALA A 132 3.99 -13.86 23.92
N GLY A 133 3.11 -13.46 23.00
CA GLY A 133 1.67 -13.48 23.21
C GLY A 133 1.10 -14.90 23.34
N THR A 134 0.09 -15.04 24.20
CA THR A 134 -0.70 -16.24 24.45
C THR A 134 -2.18 -15.86 24.47
N GLU A 135 -3.06 -16.84 24.71
CA GLU A 135 -4.50 -16.64 24.89
C GLU A 135 -4.83 -15.75 26.10
N GLU A 136 -3.88 -15.53 27.01
CA GLU A 136 -4.05 -14.75 28.23
C GLU A 136 -3.44 -13.34 28.14
N VAL A 137 -2.38 -13.16 27.36
CA VAL A 137 -1.67 -11.89 27.23
C VAL A 137 -1.16 -11.65 25.81
N ILE A 138 -1.39 -10.45 25.27
CA ILE A 138 -0.86 -10.03 23.98
C ILE A 138 -0.12 -8.71 24.17
N SER A 139 1.10 -8.62 23.66
CA SER A 139 1.84 -7.36 23.64
C SER A 139 1.31 -6.41 22.56
N THR A 140 1.37 -5.10 22.78
CA THR A 140 1.02 -4.06 21.81
C THR A 140 2.24 -3.21 21.46
N SER A 141 2.33 -2.76 20.22
CA SER A 141 3.35 -1.81 19.76
C SER A 141 3.10 -0.37 20.24
N PHE A 142 2.00 -0.13 20.96
CA PHE A 142 1.60 1.19 21.41
C PHE A 142 1.57 1.29 22.94
N PRO A 143 2.65 1.82 23.56
CA PRO A 143 2.73 1.98 25.00
C PRO A 143 1.64 2.86 25.61
N GLY A 144 1.12 3.83 24.84
CA GLY A 144 0.07 4.76 25.30
C GLY A 144 -1.34 4.19 25.31
N LEU A 145 -1.53 2.88 25.10
CA LEU A 145 -2.87 2.27 24.96
C LEU A 145 -3.80 2.60 26.13
N THR A 146 -3.30 2.58 27.36
CA THR A 146 -4.09 2.87 28.58
C THR A 146 -4.61 4.30 28.64
N GLY A 147 -3.98 5.25 27.94
CA GLY A 147 -4.45 6.64 27.84
C GLY A 147 -5.49 6.88 26.75
N GLU A 148 -5.68 5.91 25.85
CA GLU A 148 -6.56 6.04 24.67
C GLU A 148 -7.85 5.22 24.79
N VAL A 149 -8.00 4.45 25.86
CA VAL A 149 -9.18 3.60 26.07
C VAL A 149 -9.69 3.75 27.50
N GLU A 150 -10.96 3.43 27.68
CA GLU A 150 -11.64 3.38 28.98
C GLU A 150 -12.48 2.09 29.08
N PRO A 151 -12.88 1.64 30.29
CA PRO A 151 -13.82 0.53 30.44
C PRO A 151 -15.05 0.68 29.54
N GLY A 152 -15.36 -0.35 28.75
CA GLY A 152 -16.40 -0.34 27.72
C GLY A 152 -15.90 -0.04 26.30
N SER A 153 -14.70 0.52 26.14
CA SER A 153 -14.09 0.79 24.84
C SER A 153 -13.95 -0.48 24.00
N LYS A 154 -14.08 -0.32 22.68
CA LYS A 154 -13.88 -1.40 21.72
C LYS A 154 -12.45 -1.39 21.20
N ILE A 155 -11.85 -2.57 21.11
CA ILE A 155 -10.55 -2.77 20.47
C ILE A 155 -10.74 -3.85 19.40
N LEU A 156 -10.34 -3.53 18.17
CA LEU A 156 -10.46 -4.43 17.04
C LEU A 156 -9.08 -4.97 16.68
N LEU A 157 -8.96 -6.29 16.53
CA LEU A 157 -7.72 -6.95 16.07
C LEU A 157 -7.94 -7.61 14.71
N SER A 158 -6.84 -7.83 13.99
CA SER A 158 -6.84 -8.56 12.71
C SER A 158 -7.83 -7.96 11.70
N ASP A 159 -7.70 -6.65 11.48
CA ASP A 159 -8.55 -5.88 10.57
C ASP A 159 -10.06 -5.97 10.88
N GLY A 160 -10.41 -6.09 12.18
CA GLY A 160 -11.79 -6.09 12.65
C GLY A 160 -12.42 -7.48 12.77
N LEU A 161 -11.70 -8.55 12.45
CA LEU A 161 -12.19 -9.92 12.59
C LEU A 161 -12.35 -10.38 14.05
N ILE A 162 -11.61 -9.75 14.97
CA ILE A 162 -11.66 -10.03 16.40
C ILE A 162 -12.07 -8.74 17.11
N GLU A 163 -13.09 -8.81 17.97
CA GLU A 163 -13.53 -7.69 18.81
C GLU A 163 -13.24 -7.99 20.28
N LEU A 164 -12.58 -7.06 20.93
CA LEU A 164 -12.36 -7.03 22.37
C LEU A 164 -13.14 -5.85 22.97
N ARG A 165 -13.60 -6.02 24.20
CA ARG A 165 -14.16 -4.94 25.01
C ARG A 165 -13.33 -4.75 26.27
N VAL A 166 -12.86 -3.53 26.48
CA VAL A 166 -12.08 -3.19 27.67
C VAL A 166 -12.95 -3.38 28.91
N SER A 167 -12.50 -4.21 29.84
CA SER A 167 -13.18 -4.45 31.11
C SER A 167 -12.61 -3.57 32.22
N ARG A 168 -11.28 -3.42 32.29
CA ARG A 168 -10.60 -2.51 33.21
C ARG A 168 -9.16 -2.21 32.76
N ILE A 169 -8.59 -1.16 33.34
CA ILE A 169 -7.18 -0.81 33.21
C ILE A 169 -6.47 -1.13 34.51
N GLN A 170 -5.33 -1.81 34.45
CA GLN A 170 -4.54 -2.19 35.62
C GLN A 170 -3.06 -1.84 35.38
N GLY A 171 -2.64 -0.69 35.90
CA GLY A 171 -1.32 -0.14 35.59
C GLY A 171 -1.20 0.15 34.10
N ASP A 172 -0.17 -0.41 33.47
CA ASP A 172 0.04 -0.30 32.02
C ASP A 172 -0.70 -1.37 31.20
N ASP A 173 -1.43 -2.27 31.85
CA ASP A 173 -2.15 -3.34 31.18
C ASP A 173 -3.64 -2.98 30.98
N VAL A 174 -4.20 -3.38 29.85
CA VAL A 174 -5.63 -3.28 29.53
C VAL A 174 -6.24 -4.67 29.55
N GLU A 175 -7.10 -4.95 30.52
CA GLU A 175 -7.86 -6.18 30.54
C GLU A 175 -9.10 -6.05 29.66
N CYS A 176 -9.36 -7.09 28.88
CA CYS A 176 -10.45 -7.14 27.94
C CYS A 176 -11.24 -8.46 28.05
N GLU A 177 -12.51 -8.40 27.68
CA GLU A 177 -13.31 -9.56 27.31
C GLU A 177 -13.31 -9.72 25.80
N VAL A 178 -13.16 -10.96 25.32
CA VAL A 178 -13.26 -11.30 23.90
C VAL A 178 -14.74 -11.35 23.51
N ILE A 179 -15.22 -10.33 22.79
CA ILE A 179 -16.61 -10.26 22.31
C ILE A 179 -16.79 -11.12 21.05
N THR A 180 -15.83 -11.06 20.14
CA THR A 180 -15.78 -11.92 18.95
C THR A 180 -14.40 -12.53 18.85
N GLY A 181 -14.31 -13.83 19.11
CA GLY A 181 -13.07 -14.60 19.03
C GLY A 181 -12.69 -14.97 17.59
N GLY A 182 -11.48 -15.49 17.42
CA GLY A 182 -10.92 -15.81 16.12
C GLY A 182 -9.49 -16.32 16.21
N LEU A 183 -8.88 -16.59 15.06
CA LEU A 183 -7.47 -16.93 14.99
C LEU A 183 -6.66 -15.64 14.87
N LEU A 184 -5.78 -15.37 15.83
CA LEU A 184 -4.89 -14.22 15.81
C LEU A 184 -3.50 -14.66 15.34
N GLY A 185 -3.00 -14.03 14.27
CA GLY A 185 -1.62 -14.17 13.82
C GLY A 185 -0.65 -13.22 14.53
N GLU A 186 0.62 -13.24 14.12
CA GLU A 186 1.61 -12.27 14.63
C GLU A 186 1.43 -10.88 14.01
N GLN A 187 1.79 -9.84 14.75
CA GLN A 187 1.93 -8.46 14.23
C GLN A 187 0.68 -7.93 13.51
N GLN A 188 -0.50 -8.34 13.98
CA GLN A 188 -1.79 -7.98 13.41
C GLN A 188 -2.14 -6.54 13.77
N GLY A 189 -2.87 -5.87 12.88
CA GLY A 189 -3.36 -4.52 13.15
C GLY A 189 -4.30 -4.47 14.35
N MET A 190 -4.15 -3.44 15.17
CA MET A 190 -5.05 -3.08 16.26
C MET A 190 -5.68 -1.72 15.93
N ASN A 191 -7.00 -1.63 16.02
CA ASN A 191 -7.74 -0.39 15.82
C ASN A 191 -8.56 -0.05 17.07
N LEU A 192 -8.72 1.24 17.35
CA LEU A 192 -9.37 1.79 18.54
C LEU A 192 -10.53 2.70 18.12
N PRO A 193 -11.69 2.14 17.70
CA PRO A 193 -12.82 2.95 17.24
C PRO A 193 -13.30 3.94 18.31
N GLY A 194 -13.36 5.22 17.95
CA GLY A 194 -13.79 6.29 18.85
C GLY A 194 -12.70 6.87 19.76
N ALA A 195 -11.50 6.29 19.78
CA ALA A 195 -10.37 6.84 20.51
C ALA A 195 -9.65 7.93 19.70
N LEU A 196 -9.26 9.02 20.37
CA LEU A 196 -8.44 10.09 19.79
C LEU A 196 -6.95 9.75 19.91
N VAL A 197 -6.52 8.73 19.16
CA VAL A 197 -5.16 8.21 19.26
C VAL A 197 -4.11 9.30 19.06
N SER A 198 -3.37 9.62 20.12
CA SER A 198 -2.35 10.69 20.17
C SER A 198 -1.00 10.26 19.60
N LEU A 199 -1.00 9.60 18.43
CA LEU A 199 0.24 9.25 17.73
C LEU A 199 0.66 10.35 16.75
N PRO A 200 1.96 10.58 16.50
CA PRO A 200 2.39 11.45 15.41
C PRO A 200 1.96 10.85 14.07
N SER A 201 1.61 11.69 13.09
CA SER A 201 1.21 11.23 11.74
C SER A 201 2.36 10.62 10.95
N LEU A 202 3.61 10.91 11.33
CA LEU A 202 4.82 10.31 10.79
C LEU A 202 5.63 9.69 11.92
N THR A 203 5.93 8.41 11.78
CA THR A 203 6.89 7.70 12.65
C THR A 203 8.33 7.95 12.19
N ASP A 204 9.33 7.62 13.02
CA ASP A 204 10.74 7.70 12.61
C ASP A 204 11.04 6.80 11.41
N LYS A 205 10.38 5.64 11.35
CA LYS A 205 10.42 4.75 10.19
C LYS A 205 9.86 5.44 8.95
N ASP A 206 8.71 6.11 9.05
CA ASP A 206 8.13 6.83 7.90
C ASP A 206 9.06 7.95 7.41
N ARG A 207 9.76 8.64 8.31
CA ARG A 207 10.77 9.65 7.93
C ARG A 207 11.92 9.04 7.13
N ALA A 208 12.44 7.89 7.59
CA ALA A 208 13.50 7.17 6.89
C ALA A 208 13.02 6.63 5.52
N ASP A 209 11.80 6.09 5.48
CA ASP A 209 11.16 5.60 4.26
C ASP A 209 10.90 6.73 3.26
N LEU A 210 10.47 7.90 3.73
CA LEU A 210 10.27 9.09 2.92
C LEU A 210 11.59 9.56 2.31
N GLN A 211 12.64 9.70 3.12
CA GLN A 211 13.97 10.06 2.64
C GLN A 211 14.47 9.10 1.57
N PHE A 212 14.28 7.80 1.79
CA PHE A 212 14.54 6.78 0.78
C PHE A 212 13.70 6.99 -0.49
N GLY A 213 12.39 7.18 -0.37
CA GLY A 213 11.49 7.37 -1.50
C GLY A 213 11.89 8.57 -2.36
N ILE A 214 12.12 9.72 -1.73
CA ILE A 214 12.53 10.95 -2.42
C ILE A 214 13.88 10.74 -3.14
N LYS A 215 14.87 10.17 -2.46
CA LYS A 215 16.17 9.85 -3.07
C LYS A 215 16.06 8.95 -4.31
N HIS A 216 15.06 8.08 -4.35
CA HIS A 216 14.83 7.14 -5.46
C HIS A 216 13.79 7.63 -6.48
N GLY A 217 13.29 8.86 -6.35
CA GLY A 217 12.38 9.48 -7.32
C GLY A 217 11.02 8.78 -7.36
N VAL A 218 10.39 8.57 -6.20
CA VAL A 218 8.94 8.29 -6.15
C VAL A 218 8.17 9.53 -6.61
N ASP A 219 7.09 9.32 -7.37
CA ASP A 219 6.30 10.43 -7.94
C ASP A 219 5.21 10.89 -6.97
N LEU A 220 4.69 9.95 -6.17
CA LEU A 220 3.67 10.19 -5.16
C LEU A 220 4.10 9.58 -3.81
N VAL A 221 3.65 10.21 -2.72
CA VAL A 221 3.76 9.68 -1.36
C VAL A 221 2.37 9.61 -0.75
N ALA A 222 1.95 8.41 -0.33
CA ALA A 222 0.72 8.25 0.43
C ALA A 222 1.01 8.30 1.94
N LEU A 223 0.21 9.09 2.66
CA LEU A 223 0.24 9.21 4.11
C LEU A 223 -0.93 8.43 4.70
N SER A 224 -0.63 7.46 5.56
CA SER A 224 -1.62 6.64 6.27
C SER A 224 -2.16 7.35 7.52
N PHE A 225 -3.40 7.04 7.91
CA PHE A 225 -4.03 7.54 9.14
C PHE A 225 -4.04 9.08 9.26
N VAL A 226 -4.36 9.77 8.16
CA VAL A 226 -4.46 11.23 8.13
C VAL A 226 -5.65 11.68 8.97
N ARG A 227 -5.42 12.59 9.93
CA ARG A 227 -6.48 13.13 10.81
C ARG A 227 -6.77 14.59 10.54
N SER A 228 -5.80 15.33 10.00
CA SER A 228 -5.91 16.78 9.81
C SER A 228 -5.17 17.27 8.57
N ALA A 229 -5.53 18.47 8.11
CA ALA A 229 -4.78 19.17 7.06
C ALA A 229 -3.33 19.46 7.48
N ALA A 230 -3.07 19.64 8.77
CA ALA A 230 -1.72 19.86 9.31
C ALA A 230 -0.79 18.67 9.04
N ASP A 231 -1.30 17.43 9.11
CA ASP A 231 -0.53 16.22 8.79
C ASP A 231 -0.03 16.25 7.34
N VAL A 232 -0.90 16.65 6.41
CA VAL A 232 -0.58 16.75 4.98
C VAL A 232 0.42 17.87 4.72
N HIS A 233 0.26 19.03 5.36
CA HIS A 233 1.20 20.15 5.23
C HIS A 233 2.58 19.78 5.77
N ALA A 234 2.66 19.16 6.94
CA ALA A 234 3.93 18.70 7.53
C ALA A 234 4.67 17.73 6.61
N LEU A 235 3.97 16.80 5.95
CA LEU A 235 4.59 15.90 4.98
C LEU A 235 5.07 16.65 3.72
N LYS A 236 4.27 17.60 3.19
CA LYS A 236 4.68 18.40 2.03
C LYS A 236 5.93 19.23 2.31
N ASP A 237 6.02 19.84 3.49
CA ASP A 237 7.20 20.61 3.89
C ASP A 237 8.41 19.69 4.02
N LEU A 238 8.26 18.51 4.64
CA LEU A 238 9.35 17.54 4.75
C LEU A 238 9.82 17.02 3.39
N ILE A 239 8.92 16.80 2.42
CA ILE A 239 9.29 16.45 1.04
C ILE A 239 10.15 17.54 0.41
N ARG A 240 9.77 18.81 0.59
CA ARG A 240 10.50 19.97 0.07
C ARG A 240 11.88 20.10 0.71
N ASP A 241 11.97 19.92 2.03
CA ASP A 241 13.24 19.98 2.78
C ASP A 241 14.22 18.87 2.34
N LEU A 242 13.69 17.72 1.91
CA LEU A 242 14.46 16.63 1.32
C LEU A 242 14.83 16.85 -0.15
N GLY A 243 14.44 17.98 -0.74
CA GLY A 243 14.70 18.34 -2.14
C GLY A 243 13.82 17.59 -3.15
N GLY A 244 12.69 17.03 -2.71
CA GLY A 244 11.72 16.34 -3.56
C GLY A 244 10.54 17.21 -3.96
N ASP A 245 9.80 16.75 -4.97
CA ASP A 245 8.59 17.38 -5.51
C ASP A 245 7.39 16.41 -5.58
N ALA A 246 7.53 15.23 -4.97
CA ALA A 246 6.50 14.21 -4.94
C ALA A 246 5.17 14.74 -4.38
N GLN A 247 4.05 14.41 -5.02
CA GLN A 247 2.74 14.85 -4.55
C GLN A 247 2.23 13.94 -3.42
N VAL A 248 1.46 14.51 -2.51
CA VAL A 248 0.92 13.80 -1.35
C VAL A 248 -0.48 13.27 -1.64
N VAL A 249 -0.70 11.99 -1.29
CA VAL A 249 -2.01 11.35 -1.26
C VAL A 249 -2.39 11.11 0.21
N ALA A 250 -3.45 11.76 0.68
CA ALA A 250 -3.99 11.49 2.02
C ALA A 250 -4.86 10.23 1.97
N LYS A 251 -4.56 9.23 2.81
CA LYS A 251 -5.39 8.03 2.94
C LYS A 251 -6.46 8.28 4.00
N LEU A 252 -7.72 8.04 3.61
CA LEU A 252 -8.90 8.20 4.46
C LEU A 252 -9.27 6.80 4.99
N GLU A 253 -8.90 6.52 6.24
CA GLU A 253 -8.98 5.20 6.88
C GLU A 253 -9.40 5.32 8.35
#